data_AF-A0A212CF34-F1
#
_entry.id   AF-A0A212CF34-F1
#
_cell.length_a   1.000
_cell.length_b   1.000
_cell.length_c   1.000
_cell.angle_alpha   90.00
_cell.angle_beta   90.00
_cell.angle_gamma   90.00
#
_symmetry.space_group_name_H-M   'P 1'
#
loop_
_entity.id
_entity.type
_entity.pdbx_description
1 polymer ?
#
loop_
_entity_poly.entity_id
_entity_poly.type
_entity_poly.pdbx_seq_one_letter_code
_entity_poly.pdbx_strand_id
1 'polypeptide(L)'
;MSTINHQALEQLHYVTELTELIKAKSSPSPDGEEDCTEFVTFFPDFIWAVRDFTLELKLNGHPITEDQYLDNALKLTKGLGKLVVTYVDTINSGAVPCLENAVTSLAHLENSAAMQKAADHYSEQMTQRLSLPTDTFQELLEVHAACEKEAIAIFMERSFKDVNQEFQKNLVEIIKKKKEDFVLQNEEASVKYCQVKLDEISKTLMESISAGTFSVPGGYKLYRKAKERFEQDYHQVPRKGVKANEVLQSFLQSQAAIEKSILQADKALTAREKAVAAEERARNETAQKKQELLKQKLQEQQQVMEAQQRSLQENIAQLTEKLEKEKETLLREMNMMLEHKLKVQETLLNEGFREKSELMSEEINQLKNMIDDTKENDTPLVTKALDRFGDELTSILSFPATLLGQV
;
A
#
# COMPACT_ATOMS: atom_id res chain seq x y z
N MET A 1 17.60 51.75 -13.14
CA MET A 1 16.69 50.77 -13.77
C MET A 1 16.60 51.12 -15.23
N SER A 2 17.22 50.31 -16.09
CA SER A 2 17.24 50.46 -17.56
C SER A 2 18.05 49.33 -18.22
N THR A 3 19.05 48.81 -17.51
CA THR A 3 19.89 47.66 -17.88
C THR A 3 20.19 46.79 -16.66
N ILE A 4 20.60 45.55 -16.89
CA ILE A 4 21.30 44.72 -15.89
C ILE A 4 22.79 45.09 -16.00
N ASN A 5 23.37 45.65 -14.94
CA ASN A 5 24.74 46.14 -14.89
C ASN A 5 25.35 45.94 -13.48
N HIS A 6 26.64 46.26 -13.29
CA HIS A 6 27.32 46.02 -12.01
C HIS A 6 26.60 46.63 -10.80
N GLN A 7 26.10 47.87 -10.90
CA GLN A 7 25.34 48.53 -9.82
C GLN A 7 23.99 47.83 -9.53
N ALA A 8 23.37 47.21 -10.53
CA ALA A 8 22.18 46.38 -10.34
C ALA A 8 22.51 44.99 -9.75
N LEU A 9 23.72 44.48 -10.00
CA LEU A 9 24.23 43.25 -9.38
C LEU A 9 24.67 43.49 -7.92
N GLU A 10 25.21 44.66 -7.58
CA GLU A 10 25.44 45.07 -6.18
C GLU A 10 24.13 45.12 -5.38
N GLN A 11 23.00 45.40 -6.03
CA GLN A 11 21.66 45.35 -5.42
C GLN A 11 21.08 43.92 -5.33
N LEU A 12 21.77 42.90 -5.85
CA LEU A 12 21.55 41.48 -5.50
C LEU A 12 22.25 41.07 -4.19
N HIS A 13 22.73 42.01 -3.40
CA HIS A 13 23.18 41.79 -2.01
C HIS A 13 22.17 40.95 -1.20
N TYR A 14 20.86 41.18 -1.36
CA TYR A 14 19.79 40.37 -0.75
C TYR A 14 19.65 38.95 -1.30
N VAL A 15 20.31 38.62 -2.42
CA VAL A 15 20.41 37.26 -2.98
C VAL A 15 21.68 36.58 -2.48
N THR A 16 22.79 37.31 -2.32
CA THR A 16 24.00 36.78 -1.67
C THR A 16 23.81 36.55 -0.16
N GLU A 17 22.91 37.28 0.51
CA GLU A 17 22.51 36.97 1.89
C GLU A 17 21.67 35.68 2.02
N LEU A 18 21.15 35.11 0.93
CA LEU A 18 20.30 33.91 1.02
C LEU A 18 21.05 32.65 1.48
N THR A 19 22.38 32.62 1.38
CA THR A 19 23.23 31.55 1.94
C THR A 19 23.43 31.69 3.45
N GLU A 20 23.22 32.89 4.02
CA GLU A 20 23.14 33.12 5.47
C GLU A 20 21.71 32.93 6.00
N LEU A 21 20.70 33.29 5.19
CA LEU A 21 19.27 33.31 5.56
C LEU A 21 18.49 32.02 5.24
N ILE A 22 19.07 31.09 4.48
CA ILE A 22 18.50 29.79 4.13
C ILE A 22 19.61 28.73 4.25
N LYS A 23 19.26 27.50 4.62
CA LYS A 23 20.16 26.34 4.53
C LYS A 23 19.65 25.29 3.56
N ALA A 24 20.54 24.59 2.86
CA ALA A 24 20.20 23.41 2.07
C ALA A 24 19.95 22.21 3.01
N LYS A 25 20.91 21.94 3.91
CA LYS A 25 20.92 20.81 4.85
C LYS A 25 20.62 21.23 6.29
N SER A 26 20.16 20.25 7.08
CA SER A 26 19.98 20.37 8.53
C SER A 26 21.21 19.95 9.35
N SER A 27 22.10 19.13 8.77
CA SER A 27 23.30 18.59 9.42
C SER A 27 24.59 19.35 9.06
N PRO A 28 25.61 19.38 9.95
CA PRO A 28 26.91 19.97 9.61
C PRO A 28 27.68 19.10 8.60
N SER A 29 28.35 19.75 7.64
CA SER A 29 29.41 19.14 6.83
C SER A 29 30.60 18.75 7.72
N PRO A 30 31.26 17.59 7.53
CA PRO A 30 32.40 17.17 8.36
C PRO A 30 33.57 18.16 8.35
N ASP A 31 33.81 18.80 7.21
CA ASP A 31 34.95 19.68 6.95
C ASP A 31 34.60 21.19 7.04
N GLY A 32 33.34 21.52 7.32
CA GLY A 32 32.90 22.89 7.60
C GLY A 32 32.70 23.81 6.39
N GLU A 33 32.75 23.29 5.16
CA GLU A 33 32.46 24.04 3.94
C GLU A 33 30.98 24.46 3.85
N GLU A 34 30.72 25.57 3.15
CA GLU A 34 29.41 26.20 3.07
C GLU A 34 28.40 25.45 2.18
N ASP A 35 27.13 25.51 2.60
CA ASP A 35 25.97 24.81 2.01
C ASP A 35 25.52 25.36 0.63
N CYS A 36 26.30 26.28 0.06
CA CYS A 36 25.99 27.11 -1.09
C CYS A 36 25.83 26.32 -2.41
N THR A 37 26.45 25.14 -2.50
CA THR A 37 26.52 24.33 -3.73
C THR A 37 25.22 23.61 -4.10
N GLU A 38 24.31 23.39 -3.14
CA GLU A 38 23.02 22.70 -3.35
C GLU A 38 21.81 23.63 -3.62
N PHE A 39 22.00 24.96 -3.62
CA PHE A 39 20.92 25.89 -3.93
C PHE A 39 20.40 25.77 -5.38
N VAL A 40 21.24 25.26 -6.28
CA VAL A 40 20.98 25.18 -7.73
C VAL A 40 19.78 24.27 -8.07
N THR A 41 19.48 23.27 -7.25
CA THR A 41 18.44 22.25 -7.55
C THR A 41 17.01 22.63 -7.16
N PHE A 42 16.80 23.75 -6.42
CA PHE A 42 15.49 24.03 -5.80
C PHE A 42 14.97 25.48 -5.97
N PHE A 43 15.77 26.37 -6.56
CA PHE A 43 15.47 27.81 -6.64
C PHE A 43 14.26 28.11 -7.56
N PRO A 44 13.45 29.17 -7.33
CA PRO A 44 12.32 29.53 -8.20
C PRO A 44 12.66 29.94 -9.63
N ASP A 45 11.62 30.04 -10.48
CA ASP A 45 11.72 30.76 -11.77
C ASP A 45 12.08 32.23 -11.52
N PHE A 46 13.35 32.56 -11.79
CA PHE A 46 13.86 33.91 -11.65
C PHE A 46 13.51 34.74 -12.89
N ILE A 47 12.75 35.82 -12.71
CA ILE A 47 12.29 36.70 -13.81
C ILE A 47 12.69 38.15 -13.52
N TRP A 48 13.64 38.69 -14.29
CA TRP A 48 14.02 40.10 -14.17
C TRP A 48 13.17 41.01 -15.06
N ALA A 49 12.23 41.75 -14.46
CA ALA A 49 11.43 42.74 -15.18
C ALA A 49 12.22 44.04 -15.42
N VAL A 50 13.03 44.11 -16.49
CA VAL A 50 13.79 45.33 -16.80
C VAL A 50 12.84 46.42 -17.32
N ARG A 51 12.64 47.47 -16.51
CA ARG A 51 11.87 48.67 -16.90
C ARG A 51 12.77 49.63 -17.67
N ASP A 52 12.15 50.38 -18.58
CA ASP A 52 12.74 51.50 -19.32
C ASP A 52 14.05 51.11 -20.03
N PHE A 53 13.99 50.02 -20.80
CA PHE A 53 15.14 49.41 -21.47
C PHE A 53 15.67 50.26 -22.63
N THR A 54 16.98 50.52 -22.63
CA THR A 54 17.64 51.44 -23.59
C THR A 54 18.79 50.82 -24.40
N LEU A 55 19.05 49.52 -24.26
CA LEU A 55 20.07 48.83 -25.06
C LEU A 55 19.47 48.28 -26.36
N GLU A 56 20.29 48.18 -27.41
CA GLU A 56 20.01 47.23 -28.47
C GLU A 56 20.25 45.81 -27.92
N LEU A 57 19.31 44.88 -28.14
CA LEU A 57 19.50 43.45 -27.83
C LEU A 57 20.47 42.83 -28.84
N LYS A 58 21.77 43.12 -28.69
CA LYS A 58 22.86 42.56 -29.50
C LYS A 58 24.01 42.10 -28.63
N LEU A 59 24.50 40.90 -28.87
CA LEU A 59 25.71 40.35 -28.27
C LEU A 59 26.70 40.00 -29.39
N ASN A 60 27.96 40.42 -29.26
CA ASN A 60 29.00 40.21 -30.29
C ASN A 60 28.59 40.67 -31.72
N GLY A 61 27.71 41.68 -31.82
CA GLY A 61 27.20 42.20 -33.09
C GLY A 61 26.05 41.39 -33.72
N HIS A 62 25.60 40.29 -33.09
CA HIS A 62 24.43 39.53 -33.50
C HIS A 62 23.22 39.87 -32.62
N PRO A 63 21.99 39.96 -33.16
CA PRO A 63 20.80 40.15 -32.35
C PRO A 63 20.58 38.95 -31.42
N ILE A 64 20.22 39.21 -30.17
CA ILE A 64 19.84 38.22 -29.16
C ILE A 64 18.38 38.44 -28.73
N THR A 65 17.76 37.42 -28.15
CA THR A 65 16.43 37.56 -27.53
C THR A 65 16.52 38.14 -26.11
N GLU A 66 15.37 38.58 -25.59
CA GLU A 66 15.18 38.99 -24.20
C GLU A 66 15.59 37.88 -23.23
N ASP A 67 15.17 36.64 -23.53
CA ASP A 67 15.55 35.47 -22.74
C ASP A 67 17.06 35.25 -22.81
N GLN A 68 17.70 35.34 -23.98
CA GLN A 68 19.15 35.23 -24.12
C GLN A 68 19.90 36.35 -23.38
N TYR A 69 19.33 37.54 -23.23
CA TYR A 69 19.90 38.61 -22.40
C TYR A 69 19.83 38.27 -20.90
N LEU A 70 18.74 37.64 -20.44
CA LEU A 70 18.55 37.17 -19.06
C LEU A 70 19.40 35.93 -18.75
N ASP A 71 19.47 34.97 -19.67
CA ASP A 71 20.25 33.73 -19.61
C ASP A 71 21.76 33.99 -19.56
N ASN A 72 22.20 35.11 -20.15
CA ASN A 72 23.57 35.62 -20.12
C ASN A 72 23.88 36.37 -18.81
N ALA A 73 22.93 36.45 -17.89
CA ALA A 73 23.06 37.15 -16.62
C ALA A 73 22.79 36.26 -15.38
N LEU A 74 21.76 35.39 -15.36
CA LEU A 74 21.12 34.95 -14.09
C LEU A 74 20.49 33.52 -14.04
N LYS A 75 21.19 32.47 -14.49
CA LYS A 75 20.71 31.06 -14.40
C LYS A 75 20.70 30.52 -12.94
N LEU A 76 19.77 29.66 -12.47
CA LEU A 76 18.57 29.02 -13.08
C LEU A 76 17.46 28.72 -11.99
N THR A 77 16.59 27.71 -12.21
CA THR A 77 15.21 27.55 -11.65
C THR A 77 14.86 26.04 -11.40
N LYS A 78 13.72 25.52 -10.85
CA LYS A 78 12.35 26.02 -10.51
C LYS A 78 11.65 25.12 -9.43
N GLY A 79 10.88 25.64 -8.45
CA GLY A 79 10.11 24.76 -7.51
C GLY A 79 9.03 25.33 -6.54
N LEU A 80 8.50 26.54 -6.73
CA LEU A 80 8.19 27.44 -5.60
C LEU A 80 6.92 27.21 -4.73
N GLY A 81 5.76 26.85 -5.30
CA GLY A 81 4.45 27.22 -4.72
C GLY A 81 4.11 26.70 -3.31
N LYS A 82 4.55 25.48 -2.96
CA LYS A 82 4.23 24.83 -1.67
C LYS A 82 5.30 25.13 -0.61
N LEU A 83 6.56 25.37 -1.04
CA LEU A 83 7.64 25.85 -0.17
C LEU A 83 7.32 27.23 0.43
N VAL A 84 6.69 28.14 -0.33
CA VAL A 84 6.36 29.50 0.15
C VAL A 84 5.59 29.51 1.46
N VAL A 85 4.62 28.59 1.64
CA VAL A 85 3.85 28.50 2.89
C VAL A 85 4.77 28.08 4.05
N THR A 86 5.50 26.97 3.89
CA THR A 86 6.43 26.46 4.92
C THR A 86 7.53 27.46 5.26
N TYR A 87 8.03 28.22 4.28
CA TYR A 87 9.03 29.27 4.50
C TYR A 87 8.45 30.44 5.29
N VAL A 88 7.28 30.95 4.91
CA VAL A 88 6.62 32.07 5.60
C VAL A 88 6.28 31.70 7.05
N ASP A 89 5.75 30.50 7.30
CA ASP A 89 5.45 30.03 8.65
C ASP A 89 6.72 29.85 9.50
N THR A 90 7.82 29.37 8.89
CA THR A 90 9.12 29.23 9.58
C THR A 90 9.70 30.60 9.95
N ILE A 91 9.67 31.58 9.04
CA ILE A 91 10.11 32.97 9.27
C ILE A 91 9.25 33.63 10.36
N ASN A 92 7.92 33.45 10.31
CA ASN A 92 6.99 33.96 11.32
C ASN A 92 7.25 33.37 12.73
N SER A 93 7.85 32.18 12.81
CA SER A 93 8.26 31.57 14.09
C SER A 93 9.59 32.10 14.63
N GLY A 94 10.34 32.88 13.84
CA GLY A 94 11.70 33.35 14.18
C GLY A 94 12.80 32.31 13.92
N ALA A 95 12.51 31.24 13.18
CA ALA A 95 13.46 30.21 12.79
C ALA A 95 13.99 30.45 11.35
N VAL A 96 15.18 29.91 11.07
CA VAL A 96 15.82 29.98 9.74
C VAL A 96 15.22 28.90 8.83
N PRO A 97 14.69 29.24 7.64
CA PRO A 97 14.21 28.26 6.68
C PRO A 97 15.30 27.30 6.17
N CYS A 98 14.94 26.04 6.00
CA CYS A 98 15.83 25.01 5.48
C CYS A 98 15.12 24.20 4.38
N LEU A 99 15.79 24.02 3.24
CA LEU A 99 15.29 23.28 2.09
C LEU A 99 14.97 21.83 2.45
N GLU A 100 15.90 21.14 3.12
CA GLU A 100 15.67 19.77 3.60
C GLU A 100 14.42 19.66 4.49
N ASN A 101 14.21 20.60 5.42
CA ASN A 101 13.04 20.61 6.31
C ASN A 101 11.74 20.86 5.53
N ALA A 102 11.77 21.74 4.52
CA ALA A 102 10.61 22.02 3.68
C ALA A 102 10.26 20.84 2.76
N VAL A 103 11.26 20.20 2.14
CA VAL A 103 11.09 18.98 1.32
C VAL A 103 10.56 17.82 2.18
N THR A 104 11.07 17.65 3.40
CA THR A 104 10.62 16.58 4.31
C THR A 104 9.20 16.84 4.84
N SER A 105 8.84 18.09 5.08
CA SER A 105 7.47 18.50 5.43
C SER A 105 6.49 18.29 4.27
N LEU A 106 6.92 18.58 3.04
CA LEU A 106 6.14 18.30 1.83
C LEU A 106 5.96 16.79 1.61
N ALA A 107 7.03 16.01 1.78
CA ALA A 107 6.98 14.55 1.71
C ALA A 107 5.94 13.98 2.68
N HIS A 108 5.98 14.37 3.96
CA HIS A 108 4.99 13.94 4.96
C HIS A 108 3.53 14.27 4.53
N LEU A 109 3.30 15.46 3.97
CA LEU A 109 1.96 15.87 3.53
C LEU A 109 1.48 15.08 2.30
N GLU A 110 2.32 14.92 1.28
CA GLU A 110 1.95 14.20 0.05
C GLU A 110 1.87 12.68 0.29
N ASN A 111 2.75 12.10 1.12
CA ASN A 111 2.71 10.68 1.50
C ASN A 111 1.43 10.36 2.29
N SER A 112 1.01 11.25 3.19
CA SER A 112 -0.27 11.13 3.92
C SER A 112 -1.47 11.18 2.98
N ALA A 113 -1.49 12.14 2.04
CA ALA A 113 -2.55 12.26 1.03
C ALA A 113 -2.58 11.06 0.05
N ALA A 114 -1.40 10.55 -0.34
CA ALA A 114 -1.25 9.36 -1.18
C ALA A 114 -1.77 8.10 -0.47
N MET A 115 -1.40 7.91 0.80
CA MET A 115 -1.88 6.81 1.65
C MET A 115 -3.40 6.83 1.80
N GLN A 116 -3.99 8.00 2.08
CA GLN A 116 -5.45 8.13 2.18
C GLN A 116 -6.14 7.81 0.85
N LYS A 117 -5.66 8.38 -0.27
CA LYS A 117 -6.20 8.09 -1.62
C LYS A 117 -6.13 6.60 -1.95
N ALA A 118 -5.03 5.93 -1.64
CA ALA A 118 -4.84 4.49 -1.84
C ALA A 118 -5.81 3.66 -0.98
N ALA A 119 -5.95 4.01 0.30
CA ALA A 119 -6.85 3.34 1.23
C ALA A 119 -8.34 3.50 0.84
N ASP A 120 -8.72 4.64 0.29
CA ASP A 120 -10.09 4.90 -0.18
C ASP A 120 -10.38 4.18 -1.50
N HIS A 121 -9.44 4.22 -2.47
CA HIS A 121 -9.53 3.44 -3.71
C HIS A 121 -9.68 1.93 -3.44
N TYR A 122 -8.92 1.39 -2.48
CA TYR A 122 -9.08 -0.01 -2.06
C TYR A 122 -10.50 -0.31 -1.58
N SER A 123 -11.06 0.52 -0.69
CA SER A 123 -12.43 0.34 -0.18
C SER A 123 -13.49 0.47 -1.28
N GLU A 124 -13.34 1.42 -2.19
CA GLU A 124 -14.25 1.61 -3.32
C GLU A 124 -14.23 0.40 -4.27
N GLN A 125 -13.04 -0.01 -4.74
CA GLN A 125 -12.92 -1.15 -5.67
C GLN A 125 -13.39 -2.46 -5.04
N MET A 126 -13.09 -2.72 -3.76
CA MET A 126 -13.62 -3.87 -3.04
C MET A 126 -15.15 -3.85 -3.00
N THR A 127 -15.76 -2.71 -2.69
CA THR A 127 -17.22 -2.55 -2.62
C THR A 127 -17.89 -2.70 -4.00
N GLN A 128 -17.25 -2.22 -5.08
CA GLN A 128 -17.78 -2.33 -6.44
C GLN A 128 -17.64 -3.74 -7.04
N ARG A 129 -16.58 -4.48 -6.69
CA ARG A 129 -16.25 -5.78 -7.31
C ARG A 129 -16.79 -6.99 -6.53
N LEU A 130 -16.98 -6.87 -5.22
CA LEU A 130 -17.29 -8.01 -4.35
C LEU A 130 -18.81 -8.19 -4.16
N SER A 131 -19.35 -9.35 -4.56
CA SER A 131 -20.76 -9.69 -4.36
C SER A 131 -20.91 -10.60 -3.14
N LEU A 132 -21.34 -10.07 -2.00
CA LEU A 132 -21.49 -10.87 -0.77
C LEU A 132 -22.81 -11.66 -0.70
N PRO A 133 -22.82 -12.91 -0.23
CA PRO A 133 -21.66 -13.74 0.08
C PRO A 133 -20.96 -14.27 -1.19
N THR A 134 -19.64 -14.38 -1.17
CA THR A 134 -18.85 -15.05 -2.22
C THR A 134 -19.12 -16.55 -2.21
N ASP A 135 -18.94 -17.26 -3.33
CA ASP A 135 -19.08 -18.73 -3.35
C ASP A 135 -17.90 -19.43 -2.64
N THR A 136 -16.72 -18.81 -2.65
CA THR A 136 -15.52 -19.31 -1.96
C THR A 136 -14.74 -18.19 -1.25
N PHE A 137 -13.85 -18.56 -0.32
CA PHE A 137 -12.91 -17.60 0.27
C PHE A 137 -11.87 -17.11 -0.74
N GLN A 138 -11.48 -17.96 -1.69
CA GLN A 138 -10.54 -17.65 -2.77
C GLN A 138 -11.01 -16.48 -3.65
N GLU A 139 -12.31 -16.40 -3.96
CA GLU A 139 -12.92 -15.30 -4.71
C GLU A 139 -12.69 -13.94 -4.01
N LEU A 140 -12.85 -13.87 -2.69
CA LEU A 140 -12.57 -12.67 -1.90
C LEU A 140 -11.08 -12.32 -1.92
N LEU A 141 -10.20 -13.32 -1.79
CA LEU A 141 -8.75 -13.13 -1.83
C LEU A 141 -8.26 -12.60 -3.19
N GLU A 142 -8.84 -13.05 -4.30
CA GLU A 142 -8.48 -12.61 -5.65
C GLU A 142 -8.92 -11.17 -5.93
N VAL A 143 -10.14 -10.80 -5.52
CA VAL A 143 -10.60 -9.38 -5.59
C VAL A 143 -9.73 -8.50 -4.69
N HIS A 144 -9.44 -8.93 -3.46
CA HIS A 144 -8.55 -8.23 -2.53
C HIS A 144 -7.16 -7.99 -3.12
N ALA A 145 -6.51 -9.02 -3.68
CA ALA A 145 -5.18 -8.89 -4.26
C ALA A 145 -5.14 -7.91 -5.44
N ALA A 146 -6.19 -7.88 -6.28
CA ALA A 146 -6.30 -6.91 -7.37
C ALA A 146 -6.49 -5.47 -6.84
N CYS A 147 -7.36 -5.26 -5.85
CA CYS A 147 -7.61 -3.95 -5.25
C CYS A 147 -6.39 -3.43 -4.47
N GLU A 148 -5.65 -4.32 -3.80
CA GLU A 148 -4.41 -4.00 -3.08
C GLU A 148 -3.29 -3.61 -4.04
N LYS A 149 -3.08 -4.38 -5.13
CA LYS A 149 -2.11 -4.06 -6.20
C LYS A 149 -2.35 -2.66 -6.79
N GLU A 150 -3.61 -2.29 -7.03
CA GLU A 150 -3.99 -0.95 -7.48
C GLU A 150 -3.75 0.14 -6.42
N ALA A 151 -4.07 -0.13 -5.16
CA ALA A 151 -3.88 0.82 -4.06
C ALA A 151 -2.39 1.13 -3.80
N ILE A 152 -1.53 0.10 -3.79
CA ILE A 152 -0.07 0.29 -3.66
C ILE A 152 0.45 1.11 -4.85
N ALA A 153 -0.01 0.83 -6.08
CA ALA A 153 0.42 1.60 -7.26
C ALA A 153 0.02 3.09 -7.19
N ILE A 154 -1.19 3.39 -6.66
CA ILE A 154 -1.66 4.76 -6.42
C ILE A 154 -0.84 5.48 -5.34
N PHE A 155 -0.36 4.76 -4.32
CA PHE A 155 0.59 5.30 -3.35
C PHE A 155 1.96 5.56 -4.01
N MET A 156 2.50 4.58 -4.74
CA MET A 156 3.80 4.68 -5.42
C MET A 156 3.86 5.81 -6.45
N GLU A 157 2.76 6.13 -7.15
CA GLU A 157 2.62 7.29 -8.05
C GLU A 157 2.95 8.63 -7.36
N ARG A 158 2.67 8.76 -6.06
CA ARG A 158 2.53 10.08 -5.39
C ARG A 158 3.38 10.27 -4.15
N SER A 159 3.78 9.19 -3.47
CA SER A 159 4.70 9.29 -2.35
C SER A 159 6.10 9.68 -2.84
N PHE A 160 6.93 10.24 -1.96
CA PHE A 160 8.37 10.39 -2.15
C PHE A 160 9.03 10.60 -0.78
N LYS A 161 10.33 10.29 -0.66
CA LYS A 161 11.10 10.41 0.61
C LYS A 161 10.35 9.82 1.82
N ASP A 162 9.70 8.66 1.65
CA ASP A 162 9.03 7.93 2.74
C ASP A 162 10.08 7.26 3.64
N VAL A 163 10.61 8.04 4.59
CA VAL A 163 11.73 7.65 5.45
C VAL A 163 11.33 6.43 6.29
N ASN A 164 12.11 5.36 6.20
CA ASN A 164 11.79 4.04 6.78
C ASN A 164 10.47 3.42 6.30
N GLN A 165 9.91 3.85 5.16
CA GLN A 165 8.66 3.33 4.58
C GLN A 165 7.48 3.37 5.58
N GLU A 166 7.39 4.42 6.39
CA GLU A 166 6.40 4.54 7.46
C GLU A 166 4.99 4.66 6.89
N PHE A 167 4.78 5.50 5.87
CA PHE A 167 3.46 5.65 5.23
C PHE A 167 3.07 4.38 4.47
N GLN A 168 4.03 3.69 3.83
CA GLN A 168 3.78 2.40 3.17
C GLN A 168 3.38 1.30 4.17
N LYS A 169 3.98 1.24 5.36
CA LYS A 169 3.60 0.29 6.44
C LYS A 169 2.20 0.59 6.97
N ASN A 170 1.91 1.87 7.24
CA ASN A 170 0.60 2.32 7.69
C ASN A 170 -0.49 2.00 6.64
N LEU A 171 -0.19 2.14 5.34
CA LEU A 171 -1.09 1.72 4.25
C LEU A 171 -1.39 0.21 4.28
N VAL A 172 -0.37 -0.64 4.47
CA VAL A 172 -0.57 -2.10 4.60
C VAL A 172 -1.41 -2.45 5.82
N GLU A 173 -1.20 -1.80 6.96
CA GLU A 173 -2.03 -2.03 8.15
C GLU A 173 -3.49 -1.60 7.94
N ILE A 174 -3.72 -0.48 7.24
CA ILE A 174 -5.07 -0.01 6.87
C ILE A 174 -5.75 -0.98 5.90
N ILE A 175 -5.04 -1.46 4.88
CA ILE A 175 -5.57 -2.45 3.92
C ILE A 175 -5.87 -3.79 4.62
N LYS A 176 -5.00 -4.24 5.53
CA LYS A 176 -5.21 -5.43 6.36
C LYS A 176 -6.50 -5.32 7.18
N LYS A 177 -6.71 -4.21 7.92
CA LYS A 177 -7.94 -3.98 8.71
C LYS A 177 -9.18 -3.98 7.82
N LYS A 178 -9.15 -3.24 6.71
CA LYS A 178 -10.27 -3.22 5.73
C LYS A 178 -10.55 -4.60 5.13
N LYS A 179 -9.52 -5.43 4.91
CA LYS A 179 -9.67 -6.84 4.48
C LYS A 179 -10.36 -7.68 5.55
N GLU A 180 -9.97 -7.54 6.82
CA GLU A 180 -10.60 -8.23 7.95
C GLU A 180 -12.09 -7.85 8.08
N ASP A 181 -12.43 -6.57 7.90
CA ASP A 181 -13.83 -6.11 7.84
C ASP A 181 -14.62 -6.77 6.70
N PHE A 182 -14.06 -6.84 5.49
CA PHE A 182 -14.71 -7.51 4.34
C PHE A 182 -14.86 -9.02 4.53
N VAL A 183 -13.90 -9.67 5.20
CA VAL A 183 -14.01 -11.09 5.56
C VAL A 183 -15.17 -11.29 6.55
N LEU A 184 -15.24 -10.50 7.63
CA LEU A 184 -16.34 -10.58 8.59
C LEU A 184 -17.71 -10.37 7.93
N GLN A 185 -17.85 -9.35 7.08
CA GLN A 185 -19.09 -9.10 6.33
C GLN A 185 -19.46 -10.28 5.41
N ASN A 186 -18.49 -10.96 4.80
CA ASN A 186 -18.73 -12.16 3.99
C ASN A 186 -19.18 -13.36 4.84
N GLU A 187 -18.57 -13.55 6.01
CA GLU A 187 -18.99 -14.59 6.96
C GLU A 187 -20.43 -14.34 7.44
N GLU A 188 -20.77 -13.12 7.86
CA GLU A 188 -22.12 -12.74 8.29
C GLU A 188 -23.16 -12.90 7.17
N ALA A 189 -22.85 -12.44 5.96
CA ALA A 189 -23.72 -12.60 4.79
C ALA A 189 -23.97 -14.09 4.47
N SER A 190 -22.91 -14.91 4.56
CA SER A 190 -23.00 -16.36 4.35
C SER A 190 -23.83 -17.05 5.43
N VAL A 191 -23.62 -16.75 6.72
CA VAL A 191 -24.46 -17.28 7.81
C VAL A 191 -25.92 -16.93 7.59
N LYS A 192 -26.21 -15.64 7.33
CA LYS A 192 -27.57 -15.13 7.15
C LYS A 192 -28.29 -15.78 5.97
N TYR A 193 -27.62 -15.92 4.83
CA TYR A 193 -28.19 -16.61 3.67
C TYR A 193 -28.39 -18.10 3.92
N CYS A 194 -27.40 -18.77 4.51
CA CYS A 194 -27.46 -20.19 4.84
C CYS A 194 -28.59 -20.51 5.82
N GLN A 195 -28.77 -19.69 6.86
CA GLN A 195 -29.83 -19.91 7.85
C GLN A 195 -31.22 -19.80 7.22
N VAL A 196 -31.49 -18.75 6.43
CA VAL A 196 -32.77 -18.57 5.73
C VAL A 196 -33.08 -19.77 4.81
N LYS A 197 -32.08 -20.25 4.05
CA LYS A 197 -32.25 -21.42 3.17
C LYS A 197 -32.36 -22.73 3.95
N LEU A 198 -31.70 -22.84 5.10
CA LEU A 198 -31.82 -24.00 5.97
C LEU A 198 -33.21 -24.08 6.62
N ASP A 199 -33.76 -22.96 7.09
CA ASP A 199 -35.10 -22.87 7.67
C ASP A 199 -36.18 -23.24 6.63
N GLU A 200 -36.02 -22.76 5.39
CA GLU A 200 -36.90 -23.07 4.25
C GLU A 200 -36.91 -24.57 3.91
N ILE A 201 -35.75 -25.21 3.79
CA ILE A 201 -35.62 -26.62 3.38
C ILE A 201 -35.92 -27.57 4.56
N SER A 202 -35.54 -27.20 5.79
CA SER A 202 -35.80 -28.02 6.98
C SER A 202 -37.27 -28.03 7.41
N LYS A 203 -38.08 -27.04 6.98
CA LYS A 203 -39.49 -26.90 7.35
C LYS A 203 -40.28 -28.22 7.28
N THR A 204 -40.26 -28.89 6.13
CA THR A 204 -41.01 -30.15 5.91
C THR A 204 -40.56 -31.27 6.84
N LEU A 205 -39.26 -31.32 7.17
CA LEU A 205 -38.69 -32.27 8.13
C LEU A 205 -39.15 -31.93 9.56
N MET A 206 -39.08 -30.66 9.96
CA MET A 206 -39.52 -30.16 11.26
C MET A 206 -41.01 -30.36 11.51
N GLU A 207 -41.85 -30.12 10.50
CA GLU A 207 -43.29 -30.40 10.54
C GLU A 207 -43.56 -31.91 10.67
N SER A 208 -42.82 -32.76 9.95
CA SER A 208 -42.93 -34.23 10.07
C SER A 208 -42.48 -34.76 11.45
N ILE A 209 -41.48 -34.11 12.07
CA ILE A 209 -41.05 -34.40 13.45
C ILE A 209 -42.15 -34.02 14.43
N SER A 210 -42.69 -32.80 14.34
CA SER A 210 -43.68 -32.29 15.29
C SER A 210 -45.03 -33.01 15.20
N ALA A 211 -45.42 -33.46 14.01
CA ALA A 211 -46.59 -34.32 13.77
C ALA A 211 -46.41 -35.78 14.25
N GLY A 212 -45.24 -36.15 14.78
CA GLY A 212 -44.97 -37.50 15.27
C GLY A 212 -44.87 -38.57 14.18
N THR A 213 -44.68 -38.18 12.91
CA THR A 213 -44.69 -39.09 11.74
C THR A 213 -43.63 -40.20 11.82
N PHE A 214 -42.57 -39.98 12.60
CA PHE A 214 -41.48 -40.94 12.81
C PHE A 214 -41.66 -41.83 14.06
N SER A 215 -42.73 -41.66 14.84
CA SER A 215 -43.02 -42.42 16.07
C SER A 215 -43.74 -43.75 15.79
N VAL A 216 -43.29 -44.46 14.76
CA VAL A 216 -43.86 -45.73 14.26
C VAL A 216 -42.78 -46.81 14.16
N PRO A 217 -43.11 -48.12 14.12
CA PRO A 217 -42.12 -49.17 13.96
C PRO A 217 -41.32 -49.01 12.65
N GLY A 218 -39.99 -48.94 12.73
CA GLY A 218 -39.10 -48.61 11.61
C GLY A 218 -39.01 -47.12 11.27
N GLY A 219 -39.63 -46.24 12.07
CA GLY A 219 -39.67 -44.80 11.85
C GLY A 219 -38.31 -44.10 11.85
N TYR A 220 -37.30 -44.63 12.54
CA TYR A 220 -35.92 -44.11 12.47
C TYR A 220 -35.35 -44.21 11.05
N LYS A 221 -35.72 -45.25 10.29
CA LYS A 221 -35.32 -45.42 8.87
C LYS A 221 -36.03 -44.41 7.95
N LEU A 222 -37.23 -43.98 8.30
CA LEU A 222 -37.95 -42.92 7.57
C LEU A 222 -37.35 -41.55 7.88
N TYR A 223 -37.08 -41.27 9.16
CA TYR A 223 -36.39 -40.05 9.60
C TYR A 223 -35.03 -39.88 8.90
N ARG A 224 -34.20 -40.95 8.89
CA ARG A 224 -32.90 -40.91 8.21
C ARG A 224 -33.05 -40.56 6.73
N LYS A 225 -34.00 -41.16 5.99
CA LYS A 225 -34.25 -40.81 4.59
C LYS A 225 -34.73 -39.38 4.37
N ALA A 226 -35.48 -38.81 5.31
CA ALA A 226 -35.89 -37.42 5.24
C ALA A 226 -34.72 -36.46 5.51
N LYS A 227 -33.85 -36.81 6.46
CA LYS A 227 -32.58 -36.11 6.76
C LYS A 227 -31.59 -36.18 5.59
N GLU A 228 -31.40 -37.35 4.99
CA GLU A 228 -30.57 -37.56 3.78
C GLU A 228 -31.01 -36.66 2.61
N ARG A 229 -32.34 -36.52 2.40
CA ARG A 229 -32.90 -35.61 1.40
C ARG A 229 -32.66 -34.15 1.74
N PHE A 230 -33.00 -33.72 2.96
CA PHE A 230 -32.73 -32.36 3.45
C PHE A 230 -31.26 -31.95 3.25
N GLU A 231 -30.31 -32.85 3.55
CA GLU A 231 -28.89 -32.60 3.33
C GLU A 231 -28.56 -32.48 1.83
N GLN A 232 -29.10 -33.34 0.97
CA GLN A 232 -28.93 -33.27 -0.49
C GLN A 232 -29.52 -31.97 -1.10
N ASP A 233 -30.70 -31.56 -0.64
CA ASP A 233 -31.39 -30.35 -1.09
C ASP A 233 -30.60 -29.10 -0.66
N TYR A 234 -30.12 -29.05 0.59
CA TYR A 234 -29.26 -27.98 1.08
C TYR A 234 -27.91 -27.93 0.32
N HIS A 235 -27.29 -29.07 0.02
CA HIS A 235 -26.05 -29.10 -0.75
C HIS A 235 -26.23 -28.53 -2.17
N GLN A 236 -27.41 -28.67 -2.80
CA GLN A 236 -27.73 -28.11 -4.12
C GLN A 236 -27.97 -26.58 -4.16
N VAL A 237 -28.17 -25.91 -3.01
CA VAL A 237 -28.38 -24.45 -2.96
C VAL A 237 -27.13 -23.69 -3.49
N PRO A 238 -27.23 -22.82 -4.52
CA PRO A 238 -26.10 -22.00 -4.98
C PRO A 238 -25.79 -20.86 -4.01
N ARG A 239 -24.59 -20.26 -4.08
CA ARG A 239 -24.22 -19.03 -3.34
C ARG A 239 -24.46 -19.06 -1.82
N LYS A 240 -24.25 -20.23 -1.21
CA LYS A 240 -24.22 -20.39 0.25
C LYS A 240 -23.02 -19.66 0.88
N GLY A 241 -21.88 -19.70 0.21
CA GLY A 241 -20.62 -19.12 0.66
C GLY A 241 -19.95 -19.82 1.85
N VAL A 242 -18.93 -19.17 2.40
CA VAL A 242 -17.90 -19.78 3.26
C VAL A 242 -18.43 -20.48 4.53
N LYS A 243 -19.55 -20.05 5.10
CA LYS A 243 -20.14 -20.65 6.31
C LYS A 243 -21.13 -21.79 6.06
N ALA A 244 -21.33 -22.21 4.81
CA ALA A 244 -22.28 -23.24 4.41
C ALA A 244 -22.24 -24.51 5.28
N ASN A 245 -21.04 -25.04 5.53
CA ASN A 245 -20.86 -26.30 6.25
C ASN A 245 -20.91 -26.11 7.78
N GLU A 246 -20.54 -24.93 8.29
CA GLU A 246 -20.59 -24.58 9.71
C GLU A 246 -22.05 -24.38 10.18
N VAL A 247 -22.87 -23.69 9.39
CA VAL A 247 -24.33 -23.55 9.64
C VAL A 247 -25.04 -24.90 9.57
N LEU A 248 -24.77 -25.71 8.52
CA LEU A 248 -25.33 -27.05 8.40
C LEU A 248 -24.93 -27.95 9.57
N GLN A 249 -23.66 -27.93 9.99
CA GLN A 249 -23.21 -28.75 11.11
C GLN A 249 -23.85 -28.31 12.44
N SER A 250 -24.01 -27.01 12.67
CA SER A 250 -24.70 -26.48 13.85
C SER A 250 -26.17 -26.91 13.93
N PHE A 251 -26.89 -26.88 12.81
CA PHE A 251 -28.25 -27.44 12.73
C PHE A 251 -28.27 -28.96 12.97
N LEU A 252 -27.39 -29.73 12.32
CA LEU A 252 -27.33 -31.17 12.51
C LEU A 252 -26.97 -31.58 13.96
N GLN A 253 -26.27 -30.71 14.70
CA GLN A 253 -26.02 -30.86 16.14
C GLN A 253 -27.27 -30.57 16.98
N SER A 254 -28.06 -29.53 16.67
CA SER A 254 -29.30 -29.26 17.41
C SER A 254 -30.34 -30.38 17.24
N GLN A 255 -30.38 -31.01 16.07
CA GLN A 255 -31.22 -32.18 15.79
C GLN A 255 -30.78 -33.48 16.51
N ALA A 256 -29.57 -33.55 17.08
CA ALA A 256 -29.03 -34.80 17.64
C ALA A 256 -29.84 -35.35 18.82
N ALA A 257 -30.45 -34.48 19.63
CA ALA A 257 -31.35 -34.88 20.71
C ALA A 257 -32.66 -35.49 20.18
N ILE A 258 -33.22 -34.90 19.13
CA ILE A 258 -34.44 -35.37 18.46
C ILE A 258 -34.19 -36.72 17.79
N GLU A 259 -33.07 -36.87 17.08
CA GLU A 259 -32.69 -38.15 16.46
C GLU A 259 -32.54 -39.27 17.51
N LYS A 260 -31.94 -38.97 18.67
CA LYS A 260 -31.82 -39.92 19.79
C LYS A 260 -33.18 -40.34 20.34
N SER A 261 -34.13 -39.42 20.47
CA SER A 261 -35.49 -39.70 20.93
C SER A 261 -36.29 -40.56 19.95
N ILE A 262 -36.23 -40.26 18.64
CA ILE A 262 -36.85 -41.08 17.59
C ILE A 262 -36.25 -42.49 17.60
N LEU A 263 -34.92 -42.60 17.70
CA LEU A 263 -34.23 -43.89 17.80
C LEU A 263 -34.60 -44.67 19.07
N GLN A 264 -34.87 -44.00 20.20
CA GLN A 264 -35.34 -44.64 21.43
C GLN A 264 -36.78 -45.14 21.31
N ALA A 265 -37.68 -44.37 20.67
CA ALA A 265 -39.04 -44.81 20.39
C ALA A 265 -39.08 -46.04 19.47
N ASP A 266 -38.32 -46.03 18.36
CA ASP A 266 -38.23 -47.17 17.44
C ASP A 266 -37.58 -48.40 18.11
N LYS A 267 -36.56 -48.20 18.97
CA LYS A 267 -35.97 -49.27 19.80
C LYS A 267 -36.96 -49.87 20.82
N ALA A 268 -37.99 -49.14 21.26
CA ALA A 268 -39.03 -49.65 22.15
C ALA A 268 -40.15 -50.39 21.37
N LEU A 269 -40.39 -50.01 20.12
CA LEU A 269 -41.38 -50.63 19.23
C LEU A 269 -40.84 -51.85 18.46
N THR A 270 -39.54 -51.91 18.22
CA THR A 270 -38.90 -52.91 17.35
C THR A 270 -37.95 -53.80 18.14
N ALA A 271 -38.26 -55.10 18.21
CA ALA A 271 -37.44 -56.07 18.96
C ALA A 271 -35.98 -56.13 18.47
N ARG A 272 -35.09 -56.18 19.47
CA ARG A 272 -33.62 -56.24 19.43
C ARG A 272 -33.02 -56.94 18.21
N GLU A 273 -32.19 -56.20 17.43
CA GLU A 273 -30.77 -56.57 17.15
C GLU A 273 -30.06 -55.62 16.17
N LYS A 274 -30.75 -54.99 15.21
CA LYS A 274 -30.11 -54.08 14.21
C LYS A 274 -29.68 -52.70 14.75
N ALA A 275 -29.74 -52.50 16.07
CA ALA A 275 -29.53 -51.22 16.74
C ALA A 275 -28.05 -50.77 16.79
N VAL A 276 -27.12 -51.65 17.15
CA VAL A 276 -25.70 -51.28 17.37
C VAL A 276 -25.06 -50.80 16.07
N ALA A 277 -25.20 -51.58 15.00
CA ALA A 277 -24.70 -51.22 13.67
C ALA A 277 -25.42 -50.00 13.02
N ALA A 278 -26.54 -49.52 13.57
CA ALA A 278 -27.16 -48.26 13.14
C ALA A 278 -26.54 -47.06 13.87
N GLU A 279 -26.31 -47.20 15.18
CA GLU A 279 -25.70 -46.19 16.04
C GLU A 279 -24.20 -46.00 15.75
N GLU A 280 -23.49 -47.09 15.46
CA GLU A 280 -22.07 -47.09 15.06
C GLU A 280 -21.86 -46.40 13.70
N ARG A 281 -22.76 -46.65 12.73
CA ARG A 281 -22.76 -45.90 11.46
C ARG A 281 -22.98 -44.41 11.68
N ALA A 282 -23.98 -44.02 12.50
CA ALA A 282 -24.22 -42.61 12.80
C ALA A 282 -23.01 -41.92 13.47
N ARG A 283 -22.29 -42.62 14.37
CA ARG A 283 -21.03 -42.12 14.94
C ARG A 283 -19.95 -41.94 13.86
N ASN A 284 -19.77 -42.91 12.97
CA ASN A 284 -18.79 -42.81 11.87
C ASN A 284 -19.15 -41.70 10.86
N GLU A 285 -20.44 -41.56 10.51
CA GLU A 285 -20.97 -40.47 9.67
C GLU A 285 -20.67 -39.09 10.30
N THR A 286 -20.91 -38.91 11.61
CA THR A 286 -20.57 -37.64 12.30
C THR A 286 -19.07 -37.40 12.44
N ALA A 287 -18.25 -38.45 12.58
CA ALA A 287 -16.79 -38.32 12.61
C ALA A 287 -16.25 -37.86 11.25
N GLN A 288 -16.72 -38.44 10.14
CA GLN A 288 -16.37 -38.02 8.78
C GLN A 288 -16.75 -36.55 8.51
N LYS A 289 -17.96 -36.13 8.91
CA LYS A 289 -18.38 -34.72 8.77
C LYS A 289 -17.54 -33.74 9.60
N LYS A 290 -17.02 -34.15 10.75
CA LYS A 290 -16.05 -33.35 11.52
C LYS A 290 -14.68 -33.30 10.87
N GLN A 291 -14.22 -34.40 10.29
CA GLN A 291 -12.94 -34.47 9.57
C GLN A 291 -12.92 -33.57 8.33
N GLU A 292 -14.00 -33.55 7.55
CA GLU A 292 -14.09 -32.70 6.35
C GLU A 292 -14.13 -31.19 6.70
N LEU A 293 -14.79 -30.81 7.80
CA LEU A 293 -14.74 -29.41 8.30
C LEU A 293 -13.32 -29.01 8.73
N LEU A 294 -12.59 -29.88 9.44
CA LEU A 294 -11.19 -29.61 9.83
C LEU A 294 -10.27 -29.47 8.61
N LYS A 295 -10.49 -30.29 7.59
CA LYS A 295 -9.78 -30.20 6.30
C LYS A 295 -10.08 -28.89 5.56
N GLN A 296 -11.32 -28.41 5.60
CA GLN A 296 -11.70 -27.11 5.05
C GLN A 296 -11.03 -25.95 5.81
N LYS A 297 -11.10 -25.92 7.15
CA LYS A 297 -10.42 -24.88 7.95
C LYS A 297 -8.90 -24.87 7.74
N LEU A 298 -8.26 -26.02 7.55
CA LEU A 298 -6.84 -26.10 7.19
C LEU A 298 -6.55 -25.56 5.77
N GLN A 299 -7.42 -25.85 4.80
CA GLN A 299 -7.31 -25.32 3.43
C GLN A 299 -7.50 -23.79 3.39
N GLU A 300 -8.44 -23.26 4.17
CA GLU A 300 -8.66 -21.81 4.32
C GLU A 300 -7.44 -21.12 4.96
N GLN A 301 -6.86 -21.71 6.01
CA GLN A 301 -5.61 -21.20 6.62
C GLN A 301 -4.43 -21.21 5.62
N GLN A 302 -4.29 -22.25 4.81
CA GLN A 302 -3.28 -22.31 3.75
C GLN A 302 -3.51 -21.21 2.69
N GLN A 303 -4.76 -20.99 2.27
CA GLN A 303 -5.11 -19.90 1.33
C GLN A 303 -4.83 -18.51 1.90
N VAL A 304 -5.07 -18.28 3.20
CA VAL A 304 -4.69 -17.02 3.87
C VAL A 304 -3.18 -16.79 3.78
N MET A 305 -2.35 -17.78 4.15
CA MET A 305 -0.89 -17.62 4.13
C MET A 305 -0.35 -17.41 2.71
N GLU A 306 -0.84 -18.16 1.73
CA GLU A 306 -0.43 -17.96 0.34
C GLU A 306 -0.82 -16.58 -0.21
N ALA A 307 -2.00 -16.07 0.14
CA ALA A 307 -2.41 -14.72 -0.26
C ALA A 307 -1.57 -13.64 0.42
N GLN A 308 -1.22 -13.81 1.71
CA GLN A 308 -0.30 -12.91 2.43
C GLN A 308 1.10 -12.92 1.80
N GLN A 309 1.61 -14.08 1.39
CA GLN A 309 2.92 -14.17 0.72
C GLN A 309 2.91 -13.49 -0.66
N ARG A 310 1.84 -13.65 -1.45
CA ARG A 310 1.68 -12.98 -2.76
C ARG A 310 1.54 -11.46 -2.60
N SER A 311 0.77 -11.01 -1.61
CA SER A 311 0.62 -9.60 -1.20
C SER A 311 1.97 -8.96 -0.88
N LEU A 312 2.75 -9.61 -0.01
CA LEU A 312 4.11 -9.19 0.36
C LEU A 312 5.03 -9.09 -0.86
N GLN A 313 5.03 -10.10 -1.72
CA GLN A 313 5.87 -10.16 -2.91
C GLN A 313 5.53 -9.05 -3.93
N GLU A 314 4.24 -8.76 -4.13
CA GLU A 314 3.77 -7.65 -4.98
C GLU A 314 4.17 -6.29 -4.41
N ASN A 315 4.04 -6.11 -3.09
CA ASN A 315 4.41 -4.86 -2.40
C ASN A 315 5.91 -4.56 -2.51
N ILE A 316 6.75 -5.58 -2.30
CA ILE A 316 8.21 -5.50 -2.50
C ILE A 316 8.53 -5.20 -3.97
N ALA A 317 7.88 -5.87 -4.93
CA ALA A 317 8.14 -5.64 -6.36
C ALA A 317 7.85 -4.19 -6.80
N GLN A 318 6.72 -3.61 -6.37
CA GLN A 318 6.40 -2.21 -6.69
C GLN A 318 7.35 -1.21 -6.01
N LEU A 319 7.84 -1.52 -4.79
CA LEU A 319 8.84 -0.69 -4.11
C LEU A 319 10.19 -0.75 -4.84
N THR A 320 10.63 -1.92 -5.30
CA THR A 320 11.85 -2.06 -6.10
C THR A 320 11.76 -1.27 -7.41
N GLU A 321 10.67 -1.44 -8.17
CA GLU A 321 10.45 -0.71 -9.43
C GLU A 321 10.42 0.82 -9.22
N LYS A 322 9.93 1.27 -8.07
CA LYS A 322 9.97 2.69 -7.68
C LYS A 322 11.39 3.17 -7.39
N LEU A 323 12.13 2.47 -6.52
CA LEU A 323 13.48 2.87 -6.12
C LEU A 323 14.44 2.89 -7.32
N GLU A 324 14.28 1.96 -8.27
CA GLU A 324 15.04 1.96 -9.53
C GLU A 324 14.76 3.23 -10.38
N LYS A 325 13.50 3.67 -10.48
CA LYS A 325 13.11 4.90 -11.21
C LYS A 325 13.54 6.18 -10.50
N GLU A 326 13.46 6.23 -9.17
CA GLU A 326 13.98 7.35 -8.37
C GLU A 326 15.50 7.46 -8.56
N LYS A 327 16.22 6.35 -8.55
CA LYS A 327 17.66 6.27 -8.85
C LYS A 327 18.00 6.72 -10.28
N GLU A 328 17.29 6.24 -11.31
CA GLU A 328 17.49 6.71 -12.69
C GLU A 328 17.29 8.22 -12.84
N THR A 329 16.35 8.79 -12.08
CA THR A 329 16.04 10.22 -12.09
C THR A 329 17.14 11.02 -11.41
N LEU A 330 17.56 10.62 -10.19
CA LEU A 330 18.67 11.22 -9.47
C LEU A 330 19.97 11.17 -10.28
N LEU A 331 20.31 10.02 -10.87
CA LEU A 331 21.48 9.90 -11.74
C LEU A 331 21.39 10.84 -12.95
N ARG A 332 20.21 11.05 -13.54
CA ARG A 332 20.01 12.00 -14.64
C ARG A 332 20.26 13.44 -14.20
N GLU A 333 19.73 13.83 -13.04
CA GLU A 333 19.92 15.17 -12.46
C GLU A 333 21.38 15.44 -12.10
N MET A 334 22.08 14.48 -11.50
CA MET A 334 23.51 14.59 -11.20
C MET A 334 24.37 14.68 -12.47
N ASN A 335 24.04 13.92 -13.53
CA ASN A 335 24.74 14.03 -14.82
C ASN A 335 24.46 15.38 -15.51
N MET A 336 23.24 15.92 -15.44
CA MET A 336 22.93 17.27 -15.93
C MET A 336 23.69 18.36 -15.14
N MET A 337 23.82 18.21 -13.82
CA MET A 337 24.66 19.09 -13.00
C MET A 337 26.14 18.98 -13.39
N LEU A 338 26.63 17.78 -13.68
CA LEU A 338 28.00 17.54 -14.12
C LEU A 338 28.28 18.18 -15.49
N GLU A 339 27.38 18.03 -16.47
CA GLU A 339 27.46 18.72 -17.76
C GLU A 339 27.47 20.25 -17.60
N HIS A 340 26.62 20.78 -16.72
CA HIS A 340 26.59 22.22 -16.44
C HIS A 340 27.90 22.70 -15.79
N LYS A 341 28.41 21.99 -14.76
CA LYS A 341 29.68 22.35 -14.11
C LYS A 341 30.86 22.27 -15.08
N LEU A 342 30.96 21.21 -15.90
CA LEU A 342 32.00 21.07 -16.94
C LEU A 342 31.96 22.23 -17.94
N LYS A 343 30.77 22.65 -18.38
CA LYS A 343 30.62 23.79 -19.30
C LYS A 343 31.03 25.12 -18.69
N VAL A 344 30.72 25.35 -17.41
CA VAL A 344 31.14 26.57 -16.70
C VAL A 344 32.66 26.57 -16.46
N GLN A 345 33.24 25.41 -16.12
CA GLN A 345 34.69 25.22 -16.03
C GLN A 345 35.40 25.55 -17.37
N GLU A 346 34.87 25.09 -18.51
CA GLU A 346 35.37 25.44 -19.84
C GLU A 346 35.33 26.96 -20.09
N THR A 347 34.24 27.65 -19.72
CA THR A 347 34.19 29.12 -19.85
C THR A 347 35.21 29.83 -18.96
N LEU A 348 35.39 29.40 -17.71
CA LEU A 348 36.39 29.98 -16.79
C LEU A 348 37.83 29.81 -17.31
N LEU A 349 38.15 28.66 -17.93
CA LEU A 349 39.45 28.43 -18.56
C LEU A 349 39.68 29.34 -19.77
N ASN A 350 38.67 29.48 -20.64
CA ASN A 350 38.73 30.33 -21.83
C ASN A 350 38.84 31.83 -21.48
N GLU A 351 38.22 32.26 -20.38
CA GLU A 351 38.33 33.63 -19.84
C GLU A 351 39.61 33.86 -19.01
N GLY A 352 40.35 32.79 -18.69
CA GLY A 352 41.65 32.84 -18.01
C GLY A 352 41.60 32.75 -16.47
N PHE A 353 40.44 32.53 -15.87
CA PHE A 353 40.23 32.40 -14.42
C PHE A 353 40.68 31.03 -13.86
N ARG A 354 41.98 30.72 -14.00
CA ARG A 354 42.60 29.44 -13.57
C ARG A 354 42.22 29.00 -12.16
N GLU A 355 42.43 29.86 -11.16
CA GLU A 355 42.17 29.58 -9.75
C GLU A 355 40.71 29.18 -9.47
N LYS A 356 39.74 29.83 -10.13
CA LYS A 356 38.32 29.44 -10.06
C LYS A 356 38.02 28.12 -10.78
N SER A 357 38.68 27.88 -11.91
CA SER A 357 38.57 26.60 -12.61
C SER A 357 39.20 25.44 -11.83
N GLU A 358 40.22 25.71 -11.01
CA GLU A 358 40.88 24.71 -10.17
C GLU A 358 39.95 24.28 -9.02
N LEU A 359 39.38 25.22 -8.25
CA LEU A 359 38.31 24.94 -7.27
C LEU A 359 37.13 24.18 -7.91
N MET A 360 36.66 24.63 -9.08
CA MET A 360 35.56 23.97 -9.78
C MET A 360 35.93 22.57 -10.30
N SER A 361 37.21 22.25 -10.45
CA SER A 361 37.66 20.88 -10.76
C SER A 361 37.45 19.93 -9.58
N GLU A 362 37.56 20.42 -8.36
CA GLU A 362 37.40 19.65 -7.13
C GLU A 362 35.92 19.29 -6.94
N GLU A 363 35.01 20.26 -7.07
CA GLU A 363 33.55 20.01 -7.12
C GLU A 363 33.16 19.00 -8.20
N ILE A 364 33.74 19.11 -9.40
CA ILE A 364 33.47 18.21 -10.53
C ILE A 364 33.96 16.78 -10.23
N ASN A 365 35.05 16.62 -9.49
CA ASN A 365 35.55 15.31 -9.10
C ASN A 365 34.77 14.72 -7.91
N GLN A 366 34.35 15.53 -6.94
CA GLN A 366 33.39 15.13 -5.90
C GLN A 366 32.09 14.62 -6.53
N LEU A 367 31.53 15.36 -7.49
CA LEU A 367 30.28 14.99 -8.18
C LEU A 367 30.42 13.71 -9.01
N LYS A 368 31.55 13.49 -9.71
CA LYS A 368 31.83 12.21 -10.38
C LYS A 368 31.89 11.05 -9.39
N ASN A 369 32.60 11.20 -8.27
CA ASN A 369 32.69 10.17 -7.24
C ASN A 369 31.29 9.82 -6.71
N MET A 370 30.46 10.81 -6.38
CA MET A 370 29.07 10.58 -5.94
C MET A 370 28.21 9.90 -7.01
N ILE A 371 28.39 10.23 -8.29
CA ILE A 371 27.71 9.57 -9.43
C ILE A 371 28.13 8.10 -9.55
N ASP A 372 29.42 7.79 -9.36
CA ASP A 372 29.95 6.43 -9.50
C ASP A 372 29.66 5.58 -8.24
N ASP A 373 29.73 6.15 -7.04
CA ASP A 373 29.21 5.53 -5.80
C ASP A 373 27.73 5.16 -5.94
N THR A 374 26.91 6.08 -6.48
CA THR A 374 25.48 5.85 -6.73
C THR A 374 25.26 4.78 -7.82
N LYS A 375 26.24 4.47 -8.68
CA LYS A 375 26.16 3.31 -9.58
C LYS A 375 26.50 2.01 -8.84
N GLU A 376 27.61 1.98 -8.11
CA GLU A 376 28.23 0.74 -7.64
C GLU A 376 27.76 0.26 -6.25
N ASN A 377 27.49 1.15 -5.29
CA ASN A 377 27.32 0.78 -3.87
C ASN A 377 25.90 0.35 -3.45
N ASP A 378 24.87 0.56 -4.28
CA ASP A 378 23.47 0.43 -3.85
C ASP A 378 22.98 -0.99 -3.59
N THR A 379 23.35 -1.98 -4.43
CA THR A 379 22.72 -3.31 -4.40
C THR A 379 22.70 -3.92 -2.99
N PRO A 380 23.80 -3.91 -2.20
CA PRO A 380 23.83 -4.48 -0.85
C PRO A 380 23.23 -3.60 0.26
N LEU A 381 22.77 -2.38 -0.06
CA LEU A 381 22.06 -1.48 0.87
C LEU A 381 20.56 -1.47 0.58
N VAL A 382 20.18 -1.35 -0.69
CA VAL A 382 18.79 -1.46 -1.15
C VAL A 382 18.23 -2.85 -0.82
N THR A 383 18.98 -3.95 -1.02
CA THR A 383 18.51 -5.27 -0.59
C THR A 383 18.27 -5.32 0.91
N LYS A 384 19.20 -4.84 1.76
CA LYS A 384 19.02 -4.84 3.22
C LYS A 384 17.82 -4.00 3.68
N ALA A 385 17.54 -2.89 2.99
CA ALA A 385 16.35 -2.08 3.25
C ALA A 385 15.06 -2.84 2.87
N LEU A 386 15.04 -3.50 1.71
CA LEU A 386 13.92 -4.33 1.24
C LEU A 386 13.72 -5.60 2.09
N ASP A 387 14.81 -6.26 2.50
CA ASP A 387 14.80 -7.43 3.40
C ASP A 387 14.17 -7.06 4.74
N ARG A 388 14.67 -5.98 5.37
CA ARG A 388 14.12 -5.45 6.63
C ARG A 388 12.68 -4.99 6.48
N PHE A 389 12.33 -4.35 5.37
CA PHE A 389 10.96 -3.96 5.06
C PHE A 389 10.05 -5.19 4.91
N GLY A 390 10.55 -6.25 4.27
CA GLY A 390 9.87 -7.53 4.13
C GLY A 390 9.63 -8.25 5.46
N ASP A 391 10.62 -8.26 6.36
CA ASP A 391 10.47 -8.77 7.73
C ASP A 391 9.43 -7.96 8.53
N GLU A 392 9.49 -6.63 8.46
CA GLU A 392 8.55 -5.74 9.17
C GLU A 392 7.11 -5.84 8.59
N LEU A 393 6.93 -5.97 7.27
CA LEU A 393 5.63 -6.29 6.67
C LEU A 393 5.15 -7.70 7.04
N THR A 394 6.05 -8.70 7.09
CA THR A 394 5.71 -10.05 7.53
C THR A 394 5.20 -10.05 8.97
N SER A 395 5.79 -9.23 9.85
CA SER A 395 5.27 -8.99 11.20
C SER A 395 3.85 -8.39 11.16
N ILE A 396 3.65 -7.29 10.44
CA ILE A 396 2.33 -6.63 10.30
C ILE A 396 1.26 -7.60 9.79
N LEU A 397 1.57 -8.42 8.79
CA LEU A 397 0.62 -9.38 8.22
C LEU A 397 0.38 -10.60 9.12
N SER A 398 1.41 -11.11 9.81
CA SER A 398 1.32 -12.34 10.63
C SER A 398 0.69 -12.16 12.01
N PHE A 399 0.60 -10.94 12.55
CA PHE A 399 -0.19 -10.68 13.76
C PHE A 399 -1.64 -11.16 13.58
N PRO A 400 -2.14 -12.11 14.41
CA PRO A 400 -3.51 -12.61 14.24
C PRO A 400 -4.53 -11.52 14.56
N ALA A 401 -5.55 -11.37 13.71
CA ALA A 401 -6.82 -10.81 14.17
C ALA A 401 -7.35 -11.71 15.30
N THR A 402 -7.63 -11.13 16.47
CA THR A 402 -8.05 -11.87 17.69
C THR A 402 -9.53 -12.31 17.61
N LEU A 403 -9.92 -12.91 16.49
CA LEU A 403 -11.31 -13.20 16.10
C LEU A 403 -11.52 -14.58 15.44
N LEU A 404 -10.66 -15.57 15.73
CA LEU A 404 -11.12 -16.96 15.73
C LEU A 404 -11.82 -17.23 17.07
N GLY A 405 -13.15 -17.10 17.05
CA GLY A 405 -13.96 -16.91 18.25
C GLY A 405 -13.89 -18.04 19.30
N GLN A 406 -13.86 -17.63 20.57
CA GLN A 406 -14.18 -18.50 21.69
C GLN A 406 -15.71 -18.59 21.86
N VAL A 407 -16.32 -19.69 21.41
CA VAL A 407 -17.44 -20.42 22.06
C VAL A 407 -17.36 -21.88 21.64
#